data_AF-A0A3C0T7J9-F1
#
_entry.id   AF-A0A3C0T7J9-F1
#
_cell.length_a   1.000
_cell.length_b   1.000
_cell.length_c   1.000
_cell.angle_alpha   90.00
_cell.angle_beta   90.00
_cell.angle_gamma   90.00
#
_symmetry.space_group_name_H-M   'P 1'
#
loop_
_entity.id
_entity.type
_entity.pdbx_description
1 polymer ?
#
loop_
_entity_poly.entity_id
_entity_poly.type
_entity_poly.pdbx_seq_one_letter_code
_entity_poly.pdbx_strand_id
1 'polypeptide(L)'
;IDEVFIGSCMTNIGHFRAAAQMLDEAGEIPTRLWISPPTKMDEHQLMEEGVYSVFGKVGARMEMPGCSLCMGNQARVAPNSTCVSTSTRNFPNRLGDGANVYLASAELAAISSILGHLPTVEEYMSYASQLETMASDIYRYLNFHEVASFQEAANKAVIPTVNIVEVKNPGQSDAPTA
;
A
#
# COMPACT_ATOMS: atom_id res chain seq x y z
N ILE A 1 2.01 19.21 8.76
CA ILE A 1 1.60 18.08 7.89
C ILE A 1 0.27 17.63 8.44
N ASP A 2 -0.74 17.63 7.59
CA ASP A 2 -2.11 17.32 8.02
C ASP A 2 -2.45 15.86 7.68
N GLU A 3 -1.98 15.39 6.52
CA GLU A 3 -2.25 14.04 6.03
C GLU A 3 -0.99 13.36 5.49
N VAL A 4 -0.92 12.04 5.59
CA VAL A 4 0.19 11.24 5.07
C VAL A 4 -0.35 10.06 4.28
N PHE A 5 0.20 9.82 3.09
CA PHE A 5 -0.19 8.69 2.25
C PHE A 5 0.99 7.76 1.98
N ILE A 6 0.86 6.51 2.43
CA ILE A 6 1.81 5.42 2.15
C ILE A 6 1.06 4.34 1.37
N GLY A 7 1.33 4.24 0.06
CA GLY A 7 0.74 3.15 -0.72
C GLY A 7 0.49 3.45 -2.19
N SER A 8 1.51 3.31 -3.02
CA SER A 8 1.38 3.44 -4.47
C SER A 8 2.11 2.32 -5.19
N CYS A 9 2.12 2.33 -6.52
CA CYS A 9 2.96 1.39 -7.27
C CYS A 9 4.48 1.59 -7.04
N MET A 10 4.90 2.69 -6.37
CA MET A 10 6.28 2.88 -5.94
C MET A 10 6.63 2.10 -4.66
N THR A 11 5.62 1.59 -3.95
CA THR A 11 5.80 0.84 -2.71
C THR A 11 5.74 -0.67 -2.95
N ASN A 12 6.34 -1.41 -2.04
CA ASN A 12 6.36 -2.86 -1.95
C ASN A 12 6.20 -3.24 -0.46
N ILE A 13 5.99 -4.52 -0.17
CA ILE A 13 5.74 -5.01 1.20
C ILE A 13 6.75 -4.51 2.25
N GLY A 14 8.03 -4.39 1.91
CA GLY A 14 9.06 -3.98 2.88
C GLY A 14 8.92 -2.55 3.36
N HIS A 15 8.40 -1.66 2.52
CA HIS A 15 8.08 -0.29 2.94
C HIS A 15 6.97 -0.23 3.99
N PHE A 16 5.99 -1.14 3.92
CA PHE A 16 4.94 -1.22 4.93
C PHE A 16 5.47 -1.79 6.25
N ARG A 17 6.34 -2.81 6.19
CA ARG A 17 7.00 -3.34 7.39
C ARG A 17 7.86 -2.28 8.08
N ALA A 18 8.67 -1.56 7.30
CA ALA A 18 9.51 -0.49 7.84
C ALA A 18 8.66 0.64 8.46
N ALA A 19 7.60 1.08 7.77
CA ALA A 19 6.68 2.07 8.31
C ALA A 19 5.99 1.59 9.60
N ALA A 20 5.58 0.33 9.66
CA ALA A 20 4.96 -0.23 10.85
C ALA A 20 5.94 -0.31 12.03
N GLN A 21 7.19 -0.74 11.82
CA GLN A 21 8.18 -0.76 12.90
C GLN A 21 8.42 0.65 13.48
N MET A 22 8.46 1.68 12.62
CA MET A 22 8.57 3.07 13.08
C MET A 22 7.31 3.56 13.84
N LEU A 23 6.15 3.01 13.50
CA LEU A 23 4.86 3.36 14.12
C LEU A 23 4.54 2.52 15.36
N ASP A 24 5.25 1.43 15.63
CA ASP A 24 4.88 0.48 16.69
C ASP A 24 5.00 1.09 18.09
N GLU A 25 6.02 1.93 18.32
CA GLU A 25 6.15 2.67 19.58
C GLU A 25 5.23 3.91 19.63
N ALA A 26 4.68 4.33 18.49
CA ALA A 26 3.76 5.45 18.45
C ALA A 26 2.39 5.07 19.02
N GLY A 27 1.77 6.02 19.71
CA GLY A 27 0.36 5.96 20.10
C GLY A 27 -0.53 6.50 19.00
N GLU A 28 -1.53 7.29 19.37
CA GLU A 28 -2.30 8.07 18.41
C GLU A 28 -1.41 9.15 17.77
N ILE A 29 -1.44 9.25 16.45
CA ILE A 29 -0.65 10.22 15.69
C ILE A 29 -1.48 11.50 15.41
N PRO A 30 -0.83 12.68 15.29
CA PRO A 30 -1.53 13.94 15.06
C PRO A 30 -2.01 14.11 13.60
N THR A 31 -1.59 13.24 12.69
CA THR A 31 -1.90 13.33 11.25
C THR A 31 -2.90 12.27 10.81
N ARG A 32 -3.60 12.54 9.71
CA ARG A 32 -4.41 11.50 9.06
C ARG A 32 -3.50 10.63 8.18
N LEU A 33 -3.17 9.43 8.65
CA LEU A 33 -2.39 8.45 7.90
C LEU A 33 -3.29 7.56 7.03
N TRP A 34 -2.92 7.41 5.77
CA TRP A 34 -3.57 6.55 4.79
C TRP A 34 -2.61 5.46 4.34
N ILE A 35 -3.02 4.20 4.47
CA ILE A 35 -2.25 3.02 4.10
C ILE A 35 -2.98 2.30 2.96
N SER A 36 -2.29 2.05 1.85
CA SER A 36 -2.87 1.38 0.68
C SER A 36 -1.87 0.41 0.04
N PRO A 37 -1.88 -0.89 0.40
CA PRO A 37 -1.00 -1.86 -0.24
C PRO A 37 -1.18 -1.90 -1.76
N PRO A 38 -0.12 -2.16 -2.53
CA PRO A 38 -0.21 -2.14 -3.98
C PRO A 38 -0.99 -3.34 -4.54
N THR A 39 -0.99 -4.49 -3.85
CA THR A 39 -1.72 -5.69 -4.26
C THR A 39 -2.43 -6.38 -3.09
N LYS A 40 -3.39 -7.25 -3.42
CA LYS A 40 -4.06 -8.12 -2.43
C LYS A 40 -3.11 -9.11 -1.76
N MET A 41 -2.02 -9.48 -2.44
CA MET A 41 -1.02 -10.39 -1.89
C MET A 41 -0.19 -9.70 -0.81
N ASP A 42 0.19 -8.44 -1.04
CA ASP A 42 0.85 -7.62 -0.02
C ASP A 42 -0.07 -7.42 1.19
N GLU A 43 -1.32 -7.01 0.96
CA GLU A 43 -2.31 -6.86 2.02
C GLU A 43 -2.47 -8.17 2.84
N HIS A 44 -2.64 -9.31 2.17
CA HIS A 44 -2.82 -10.59 2.83
C HIS A 44 -1.60 -10.96 3.69
N GLN A 45 -0.39 -10.84 3.15
CA GLN A 45 0.83 -11.14 3.88
C GLN A 45 1.03 -10.20 5.08
N LEU A 46 0.77 -8.90 4.91
CA LEU A 46 0.86 -7.91 6.00
C LEU A 46 -0.17 -8.17 7.10
N MET A 47 -1.35 -8.70 6.77
CA MET A 47 -2.34 -9.14 7.76
C MET A 47 -1.87 -10.39 8.50
N GLU A 48 -1.33 -11.39 7.80
CA GLU A 48 -0.80 -12.62 8.42
C GLU A 48 0.37 -12.33 9.37
N GLU A 49 1.22 -11.37 9.04
CA GLU A 49 2.34 -10.91 9.86
C GLU A 49 1.90 -10.00 11.03
N GLY A 50 0.62 -9.61 11.09
CA GLY A 50 0.10 -8.73 12.13
C GLY A 50 0.44 -7.25 11.95
N VAL A 51 1.06 -6.86 10.83
CA VAL A 51 1.45 -5.46 10.52
C VAL A 51 0.24 -4.52 10.52
N TYR A 52 -0.91 -5.01 10.04
CA TYR A 52 -2.17 -4.25 10.05
C TYR A 52 -2.61 -3.81 11.47
N SER A 53 -2.26 -4.57 12.51
CA SER A 53 -2.60 -4.21 13.89
C SER A 53 -1.89 -2.94 14.36
N VAL A 54 -0.64 -2.74 13.91
CA VAL A 54 0.16 -1.54 14.21
C VAL A 54 -0.47 -0.31 13.55
N PHE A 55 -0.85 -0.43 12.27
CA PHE A 55 -1.55 0.66 11.58
C PHE A 55 -2.90 0.98 12.23
N GLY A 56 -3.64 -0.04 12.70
CA GLY A 56 -4.88 0.16 13.45
C GLY A 56 -4.66 0.87 14.79
N LYS A 57 -3.60 0.51 15.52
CA LYS A 57 -3.23 1.11 16.82
C LYS A 57 -2.99 2.62 16.73
N VAL A 58 -2.33 3.07 15.65
CA VAL A 58 -2.09 4.50 15.43
C VAL A 58 -3.28 5.24 14.80
N GLY A 59 -4.38 4.55 14.50
CA GLY A 59 -5.57 5.14 13.89
C GLY A 59 -5.46 5.39 12.39
N ALA A 60 -4.58 4.66 11.69
CA ALA A 60 -4.44 4.79 10.25
C ALA A 60 -5.68 4.32 9.49
N ARG A 61 -5.96 4.97 8.36
CA ARG A 61 -7.01 4.56 7.42
C ARG A 61 -6.45 3.52 6.45
N MET A 62 -7.04 2.34 6.49
CA MET A 62 -6.69 1.22 5.60
C MET A 62 -7.59 1.30 4.36
N GLU A 63 -6.98 1.54 3.20
CA GLU A 63 -7.66 1.53 1.90
C GLU A 63 -7.48 0.19 1.21
N MET A 64 -8.43 -0.19 0.35
CA MET A 64 -8.31 -1.42 -0.44
C MET A 64 -7.11 -1.34 -1.39
N PRO A 65 -6.47 -2.48 -1.71
CA PRO A 65 -5.30 -2.47 -2.60
C PRO A 65 -5.57 -1.84 -3.96
N GLY A 66 -4.71 -0.90 -4.35
CA GLY A 66 -4.83 -0.18 -5.62
C GLY A 66 -4.16 1.20 -5.60
N CYS A 67 -4.51 2.04 -6.59
CA CYS A 67 -3.92 3.38 -6.73
C CYS A 67 -4.34 4.34 -5.61
N SER A 68 -5.53 4.15 -5.02
CA SER A 68 -6.06 4.99 -3.93
C SER A 68 -5.85 6.50 -4.20
N LEU A 69 -5.31 7.25 -3.24
CA LEU A 69 -5.09 8.70 -3.34
C LEU A 69 -4.09 9.10 -4.44
N CYS A 70 -3.23 8.19 -4.92
CA CYS A 70 -2.21 8.49 -5.95
C CYS A 70 -2.83 9.05 -7.24
N MET A 71 -4.02 8.58 -7.59
CA MET A 71 -4.75 9.10 -8.76
C MET A 71 -5.63 10.30 -8.43
N GLY A 72 -6.18 10.35 -7.21
CA GLY A 72 -7.08 11.41 -6.74
C GLY A 72 -8.44 11.46 -7.44
N ASN A 73 -8.86 10.37 -8.09
CA ASN A 73 -10.14 10.26 -8.82
C ASN A 73 -11.31 9.74 -7.95
N GLN A 74 -11.02 9.25 -6.75
CA GLN A 74 -11.99 8.70 -5.81
C GLN A 74 -11.77 9.36 -4.43
N ALA A 75 -11.02 8.70 -3.55
CA ALA A 75 -10.56 9.29 -2.31
C ALA A 75 -9.59 10.45 -2.60
N ARG A 76 -9.77 11.55 -1.85
CA ARG A 76 -8.95 12.76 -1.91
C ARG A 76 -8.60 13.20 -0.50
N VAL A 77 -7.45 13.83 -0.34
CA VAL A 77 -7.11 14.54 0.90
C VAL A 77 -8.02 15.77 1.06
N ALA A 78 -8.13 16.28 2.28
CA ALA A 78 -8.92 17.45 2.60
C ALA A 78 -8.43 18.68 1.79
N PRO A 79 -9.33 19.58 1.40
CA PRO A 79 -8.95 20.81 0.70
C PRO A 79 -7.95 21.64 1.52
N ASN A 80 -6.99 22.25 0.84
CA ASN A 80 -5.92 23.10 1.41
C ASN A 80 -5.04 22.40 2.47
N SER A 81 -5.06 21.07 2.53
CA SER A 81 -4.18 20.30 3.41
C SER A 81 -2.75 20.23 2.89
N THR A 82 -1.81 20.01 3.80
CA THR A 82 -0.42 19.70 3.49
C THR A 82 -0.19 18.20 3.67
N CYS A 83 0.13 17.51 2.58
CA CYS A 83 0.26 16.05 2.54
C CYS A 83 1.69 15.60 2.24
N VAL A 84 2.19 14.60 2.96
CA VAL A 84 3.39 13.83 2.57
C VAL A 84 2.95 12.52 1.91
N SER A 85 3.51 12.20 0.76
CA SER A 85 3.01 11.11 -0.08
C SER A 85 4.13 10.27 -0.67
N THR A 86 3.97 8.94 -0.64
CA THR A 86 4.80 7.99 -1.39
C THR A 86 4.27 7.71 -2.81
N SER A 87 3.41 8.59 -3.31
CA SER A 87 2.90 8.55 -4.69
C SER A 87 3.95 9.03 -5.70
N THR A 88 3.57 9.03 -6.99
CA THR A 88 4.49 9.40 -8.08
C THR A 88 4.45 10.88 -8.46
N ARG A 89 3.43 11.63 -8.04
CA ARG A 89 3.11 12.96 -8.59
C ARG A 89 2.52 13.88 -7.54
N ASN A 90 2.98 15.13 -7.51
CA ASN A 90 2.51 16.18 -6.61
C ASN A 90 1.98 17.43 -7.36
N PHE A 91 1.42 17.25 -8.56
CA PHE A 91 0.85 18.36 -9.32
C PHE A 91 -0.30 19.05 -8.56
N PRO A 92 -0.54 20.36 -8.79
CA PRO A 92 -1.69 21.06 -8.20
C PRO A 92 -3.00 20.30 -8.42
N ASN A 93 -3.82 20.21 -7.38
CA ASN A 93 -5.12 19.51 -7.36
C ASN A 93 -5.07 17.99 -7.62
N ARG A 94 -3.88 17.37 -7.58
CA ARG A 94 -3.74 15.93 -7.83
C ARG A 94 -4.36 15.07 -6.72
N LEU A 95 -3.87 15.19 -5.50
CA LEU A 95 -4.36 14.42 -4.34
C LEU A 95 -5.59 15.06 -3.68
N GLY A 96 -5.73 16.39 -3.76
CA GLY A 96 -6.80 17.16 -3.14
C GLY A 96 -6.77 18.62 -3.60
N ASP A 97 -7.88 19.33 -3.43
CA ASP A 97 -8.05 20.68 -3.95
C ASP A 97 -7.23 21.69 -3.15
N GLY A 98 -6.36 22.44 -3.82
CA GLY A 98 -5.44 23.37 -3.14
C GLY A 98 -4.44 22.69 -2.18
N ALA A 99 -4.32 21.36 -2.23
CA ALA A 99 -3.42 20.64 -1.34
C ALA A 99 -1.95 20.84 -1.74
N ASN A 100 -1.09 21.03 -0.74
CA ASN A 100 0.37 21.08 -0.92
C ASN A 100 0.94 19.67 -0.68
N VAL A 101 1.55 19.08 -1.70
CA VAL A 101 1.99 17.68 -1.63
C VAL A 101 3.52 17.58 -1.73
N TYR A 102 4.13 16.91 -0.76
CA TYR A 102 5.55 16.57 -0.72
C TYR A 102 5.72 15.09 -1.02
N LEU A 103 6.61 14.76 -1.96
CA LEU A 103 6.95 13.37 -2.26
C LEU A 103 8.11 12.92 -1.36
N ALA A 104 7.97 11.75 -0.75
CA ALA A 104 8.93 11.22 0.21
C ALA A 104 9.00 9.69 0.15
N SER A 105 10.01 9.11 0.82
CA SER A 105 10.07 7.67 1.07
C SER A 105 9.01 7.26 2.13
N ALA A 106 8.76 5.96 2.25
CA ALA A 106 7.79 5.45 3.23
C ALA A 106 8.25 5.67 4.68
N GLU A 107 9.55 5.54 4.92
CA GLU A 107 10.19 5.77 6.21
C GLU A 107 10.03 7.23 6.64
N LEU A 108 10.39 8.18 5.76
CA LEU A 108 10.22 9.60 6.02
C LEU A 108 8.75 9.98 6.20
N ALA A 109 7.86 9.40 5.39
CA ALA A 109 6.42 9.61 5.52
C ALA A 109 5.88 9.11 6.88
N ALA A 110 6.31 7.94 7.34
CA ALA A 110 5.94 7.40 8.64
C ALA A 110 6.40 8.33 9.77
N ILE A 111 7.65 8.79 9.75
CA ILE A 111 8.18 9.74 10.74
C ILE A 111 7.40 11.07 10.72
N SER A 112 7.12 11.61 9.53
CA SER A 112 6.30 12.83 9.39
C SER A 112 4.88 12.64 9.90
N SER A 113 4.34 11.42 9.83
CA SER A 113 3.00 11.13 10.36
C SER A 113 2.96 11.17 11.89
N ILE A 114 4.04 10.72 12.53
CA ILE A 114 4.23 10.73 13.99
C ILE A 114 4.43 12.17 14.49
N LEU A 115 5.31 12.92 13.82
CA LEU A 115 5.70 14.27 14.27
C LEU A 115 4.68 15.36 13.89
N GLY A 116 3.89 15.17 12.84
CA GLY A 116 3.00 16.21 12.31
C GLY A 116 3.71 17.31 11.52
N HIS A 117 5.01 17.18 11.27
CA HIS A 117 5.79 18.07 10.41
C HIS A 117 6.85 17.30 9.60
N LEU A 118 7.52 17.98 8.67
CA LEU A 118 8.73 17.42 8.06
C LEU A 118 9.86 17.44 9.11
N PRO A 119 10.51 16.32 9.40
CA PRO A 119 11.55 16.25 10.42
C PRO A 119 12.80 17.04 10.00
N THR A 120 13.60 17.46 10.98
CA THR A 120 15.00 17.81 10.74
C THR A 120 15.83 16.56 10.46
N VAL A 121 17.09 16.74 10.07
CA VAL A 121 18.00 15.60 9.84
C VAL A 121 18.22 14.82 11.14
N GLU A 122 18.40 15.52 12.26
CA GLU A 122 18.63 14.92 13.57
C GLU A 122 17.41 14.11 14.04
N GLU A 123 16.21 14.67 13.88
CA GLU A 123 14.95 13.98 14.17
C GLU A 123 14.79 12.75 13.27
N TYR A 124 15.03 12.88 11.96
CA TYR A 124 14.96 11.74 11.06
C TYR A 124 15.92 10.62 11.48
N MET A 125 17.17 10.97 11.80
CA MET A 125 18.19 9.99 12.17
C MET A 125 17.90 9.32 13.51
N SER A 126 17.22 9.98 14.44
CA SER A 126 16.85 9.35 15.72
C SER A 126 15.87 8.19 15.51
N TYR A 127 14.81 8.39 14.71
CA TYR A 127 13.87 7.33 14.33
C TYR A 127 14.51 6.30 13.38
N ALA A 128 15.25 6.74 12.37
CA ALA A 128 15.86 5.84 11.40
C ALA A 128 16.90 4.90 12.04
N SER A 129 17.58 5.33 13.11
CA SER A 129 18.53 4.48 13.84
C SER A 129 17.88 3.31 14.58
N GLN A 130 16.58 3.40 14.87
CA GLN A 130 15.79 2.33 15.49
C GLN A 130 15.30 1.29 14.47
N LEU A 131 15.33 1.63 13.18
CA LEU A 131 14.99 0.70 12.12
C LEU A 131 16.20 -0.22 11.85
N GLU A 132 16.03 -1.50 12.13
CA GLU A 132 17.03 -2.52 11.81
C GLU A 132 17.01 -2.84 10.31
N THR A 133 17.51 -1.92 9.47
CA THR A 133 17.46 -2.05 7.99
C THR A 133 18.09 -3.33 7.43
N MET A 134 18.95 -4.01 8.20
CA MET A 134 19.59 -5.29 7.84
C MET A 134 18.88 -6.51 8.42
N ALA A 135 17.76 -6.33 9.12
CA ALA A 135 16.95 -7.43 9.61
C ALA A 135 16.39 -8.23 8.42
N SER A 136 16.38 -9.55 8.58
CA SER A 136 16.07 -10.49 7.49
C SER A 136 14.60 -10.47 7.04
N ASP A 137 13.74 -9.78 7.78
CA ASP A 137 12.29 -9.79 7.67
C ASP A 137 11.71 -8.50 7.09
N ILE A 138 12.28 -7.33 7.41
CA ILE A 138 11.74 -6.03 6.95
C ILE A 138 11.71 -5.94 5.43
N TYR A 139 12.87 -6.00 4.77
CA TYR A 139 12.98 -5.83 3.31
C TYR A 139 12.94 -7.16 2.53
N ARG A 140 12.29 -8.18 3.10
CA ARG A 140 12.05 -9.46 2.39
C ARG A 140 10.89 -9.32 1.41
N TYR A 141 11.15 -9.47 0.12
CA TYR A 141 10.12 -9.45 -0.90
C TYR A 141 9.22 -10.69 -0.88
N LEU A 142 8.04 -10.57 -1.51
CA LEU A 142 7.13 -11.68 -1.73
C LEU A 142 7.66 -12.62 -2.83
N ASN A 143 8.18 -13.78 -2.41
CA ASN A 143 8.58 -14.86 -3.28
C ASN A 143 7.49 -15.93 -3.31
N PHE A 144 6.51 -15.85 -4.24
CA PHE A 144 5.39 -16.80 -4.29
C PHE A 144 5.78 -18.27 -4.40
N HIS A 145 6.94 -18.56 -4.99
CA HIS A 145 7.50 -19.89 -5.08
C HIS A 145 8.04 -20.42 -3.75
N GLU A 146 8.18 -19.60 -2.71
CA GLU A 146 8.56 -19.99 -1.34
C GLU A 146 7.34 -20.10 -0.41
N VAL A 147 6.16 -19.68 -0.87
CA VAL A 147 4.93 -19.64 -0.06
C VAL A 147 4.08 -20.87 -0.33
N ALA A 148 3.84 -21.69 0.69
CA ALA A 148 3.17 -22.99 0.57
C ALA A 148 1.77 -22.89 -0.08
N SER A 149 0.96 -21.89 0.30
CA SER A 149 -0.39 -21.70 -0.26
C SER A 149 -0.38 -21.46 -1.77
N PHE A 150 0.60 -20.69 -2.27
CA PHE A 150 0.77 -20.43 -3.70
C PHE A 150 1.36 -21.64 -4.44
N GLN A 151 2.32 -22.36 -3.84
CA GLN A 151 2.82 -23.61 -4.41
C GLN A 151 1.71 -24.65 -4.58
N GLU A 152 0.87 -24.83 -3.57
CA GLU A 152 -0.26 -25.76 -3.64
C GLU A 152 -1.26 -25.37 -4.72
N ALA A 153 -1.62 -24.09 -4.82
CA ALA A 153 -2.53 -23.60 -5.85
C ALA A 153 -1.95 -23.80 -7.25
N ALA A 154 -0.65 -23.53 -7.44
CA ALA A 154 0.05 -23.75 -8.70
C ALA A 154 0.09 -25.23 -9.08
N ASN A 155 0.37 -26.13 -8.14
CA ASN A 155 0.43 -27.58 -8.38
C ASN A 155 -0.95 -28.19 -8.70
N LYS A 156 -2.03 -27.60 -8.18
CA LYS A 156 -3.42 -28.01 -8.45
C LYS A 156 -3.97 -27.41 -9.75
N ALA A 157 -3.32 -26.40 -10.33
CA ALA A 157 -3.81 -25.71 -11.52
C ALA A 157 -3.62 -26.57 -12.78
N VAL A 158 -4.73 -26.92 -13.43
CA VAL A 158 -4.72 -27.54 -14.76
C VAL A 158 -4.80 -26.40 -15.79
N ILE A 159 -3.68 -26.05 -16.41
CA ILE A 159 -3.62 -25.02 -17.45
C ILE A 159 -3.80 -25.71 -18.81
N PRO A 160 -4.94 -25.52 -19.51
CA PRO A 160 -5.11 -26.12 -20.83
C PRO A 160 -4.10 -25.54 -21.82
N THR A 161 -3.40 -26.40 -22.56
CA THR A 161 -2.39 -26.01 -23.56
C THR A 161 -3.01 -25.47 -24.84
N VAL A 162 -4.30 -25.69 -25.06
CA VAL A 162 -5.05 -25.22 -26.23
C VAL A 162 -6.34 -24.56 -25.75
N ASN A 163 -6.48 -23.26 -26.01
CA ASN A 163 -7.76 -22.57 -25.88
C ASN A 163 -8.60 -22.89 -27.12
N ILE A 164 -9.47 -23.89 -27.02
CA ILE A 164 -10.47 -24.16 -28.06
C ILE A 164 -11.64 -23.21 -27.82
N VAL A 165 -11.73 -22.17 -28.65
CA VAL A 165 -12.94 -21.35 -28.75
C VAL A 165 -13.81 -21.97 -29.83
N GLU A 166 -14.90 -22.62 -29.44
CA GLU A 166 -15.92 -23.06 -30.40
C GLU A 166 -16.54 -21.82 -31.06
N VAL A 167 -16.19 -21.59 -32.32
CA VAL A 167 -16.83 -20.55 -33.13
C VAL A 167 -18.23 -21.05 -33.49
N LYS A 168 -19.27 -20.54 -32.81
CA LYS A 168 -20.66 -20.72 -33.27
C LYS A 168 -20.76 -20.17 -34.70
N ASN A 169 -21.02 -21.05 -35.67
CA ASN A 169 -21.31 -20.62 -37.04
C ASN A 169 -22.56 -19.71 -37.03
N PRO A 170 -22.56 -18.59 -37.79
CA PRO A 170 -23.71 -17.69 -37.87
C PRO A 170 -24.89 -18.44 -38.49
N GLY A 171 -25.80 -18.96 -37.65
CA GLY A 171 -26.97 -19.72 -38.09
C GLY A 171 -27.60 -20.68 -37.06
N GLN A 172 -26.96 -20.95 -35.91
CA GLN A 172 -27.62 -21.72 -34.85
C GLN A 172 -28.42 -20.81 -33.93
N SER A 173 -29.74 -20.77 -34.12
CA SER A 173 -30.69 -20.11 -33.22
C SER A 173 -30.81 -20.87 -31.91
N ASP A 174 -30.83 -20.13 -30.79
CA ASP A 174 -31.08 -20.69 -29.46
C ASP A 174 -32.53 -21.21 -29.40
N ALA A 175 -32.70 -22.54 -29.37
CA ALA A 175 -33.97 -23.14 -28.97
C ALA A 175 -34.07 -23.04 -27.44
N PRO A 176 -35.15 -22.46 -26.88
CA PRO A 176 -35.33 -22.45 -25.43
C PRO A 176 -35.61 -23.87 -24.95
N THR A 177 -34.75 -24.39 -24.09
CA THR A 177 -35.04 -25.59 -23.29
C THR A 177 -36.19 -25.29 -22.34
N ALA A 178 -37.25 -26.11 -22.45
CA ALA A 178 -38.38 -26.20 -21.53
C ALA A 178 -37.98 -26.84 -20.19
#